data_AF-A0AA35QWQ3-F1
#
_entry.id   AF-A0AA35QWQ3-F1
#
_cell.length_a   1.000
_cell.length_b   1.000
_cell.length_c   1.000
_cell.angle_alpha   90.00
_cell.angle_beta   90.00
_cell.angle_gamma   90.00
#
_symmetry.space_group_name_H-M   'P 1'
#
loop_
_entity.id
_entity.type
_entity.pdbx_description
1 polymer ?
#
loop_
_entity_poly.entity_id
_entity_poly.type
_entity_poly.pdbx_seq_one_letter_code
_entity_poly.pdbx_strand_id
1 'polypeptide(L)'
;MELPKLSRWPVFSLLSLDFLQSVRLGCVFGSAGNEAVVVCVNSDVYALGSNTNGCLGVGDLRSSLQPRKVDALCGKGIVHLAYGSGPHVVALTSSGDIYSWGHNGYGQLGLGASVTTGQGTIPRKLSGSFSGVKIASVSCGGHHTVAVTASGEVYSWGYNNCGQLGTGDTVNYTAPKRVEGGALGRLCNYYFSNRER
;
A
#
# COMPACT_ATOMS: atom_id res chain seq x y z
N MET A 1 34.21 6.37 -2.00
CA MET A 1 32.98 5.79 -2.58
C MET A 1 31.83 6.32 -1.74
N GLU A 2 30.90 7.08 -2.32
CA GLU A 2 29.76 7.60 -1.57
C GLU A 2 28.77 6.48 -1.24
N LEU A 3 28.26 6.46 -0.01
CA LEU A 3 27.24 5.50 0.41
C LEU A 3 25.89 5.81 -0.28
N PRO A 4 25.11 4.79 -0.67
CA PRO A 4 23.76 5.00 -1.21
C PRO A 4 22.91 5.84 -0.25
N LYS A 5 22.09 6.77 -0.77
CA LYS A 5 21.21 7.62 0.06
C LYS A 5 20.34 6.81 1.03
N LEU A 6 19.96 5.59 0.65
CA LEU A 6 19.18 4.66 1.47
C LEU A 6 19.90 4.23 2.76
N SER A 7 21.22 4.10 2.77
CA SER A 7 21.96 3.64 3.96
C SER A 7 21.90 4.63 5.12
N ARG A 8 21.46 5.87 4.88
CA ARG A 8 21.25 6.89 5.91
C ARG A 8 19.98 6.67 6.72
N TRP A 9 19.07 5.81 6.25
CA TRP A 9 17.85 5.49 6.96
C TRP A 9 18.13 4.35 7.96
N PRO A 10 17.72 4.48 9.25
CA PRO A 10 18.01 3.48 10.27
C PRO A 10 17.57 2.07 9.90
N VAL A 11 16.40 1.91 9.28
CA VAL A 11 15.84 0.61 8.86
C VAL A 11 16.71 -0.12 7.81
N PHE A 12 17.54 0.61 7.06
CA PHE A 12 18.42 0.06 6.03
C PHE A 12 19.91 0.03 6.45
N SER A 13 20.24 0.55 7.63
CA SER A 13 21.63 0.79 8.07
C SER A 13 22.49 -0.48 8.18
N LEU A 14 21.87 -1.64 8.39
CA LEU A 14 22.55 -2.93 8.56
C LEU A 14 22.60 -3.76 7.26
N LEU A 15 22.08 -3.24 6.15
CA LEU A 15 22.03 -3.98 4.88
C LEU A 15 23.32 -3.82 4.07
N SER A 16 23.67 -4.84 3.29
CA SER A 16 24.84 -4.77 2.41
C SER A 16 24.65 -3.71 1.32
N LEU A 17 25.75 -3.08 0.89
CA LEU A 17 25.71 -2.08 -0.18
C LEU A 17 25.18 -2.67 -1.50
N ASP A 18 25.54 -3.90 -1.82
CA ASP A 18 25.05 -4.62 -3.00
C ASP A 18 23.52 -4.75 -3.00
N PHE A 19 22.95 -5.09 -1.84
CA PHE A 19 21.49 -5.13 -1.69
C PHE A 19 20.88 -3.74 -1.87
N LEU A 20 21.43 -2.71 -1.23
CA LEU A 20 20.93 -1.34 -1.34
C LEU A 20 21.00 -0.79 -2.77
N GLN A 21 22.04 -1.15 -3.52
CA GLN A 21 22.17 -0.80 -4.94
C GLN A 21 21.14 -1.52 -5.83
N SER A 22 20.64 -2.67 -5.40
CA SER A 22 19.57 -3.39 -6.11
C SER A 22 18.18 -2.77 -5.91
N VAL A 23 17.99 -1.88 -4.92
CA VAL A 23 16.68 -1.29 -4.60
C VAL A 23 16.31 -0.21 -5.62
N ARG A 24 15.15 -0.39 -6.28
CA ARG A 24 14.57 0.56 -7.23
C ARG A 24 13.50 1.45 -6.59
N LEU A 25 12.70 0.87 -5.69
CA LEU A 25 11.62 1.57 -4.97
C LEU A 25 11.66 1.10 -3.52
N GLY A 26 11.57 2.04 -2.58
CA GLY A 26 11.45 1.74 -1.15
C GLY A 26 10.32 2.53 -0.53
N CYS A 27 9.53 1.87 0.30
CA CYS A 27 8.52 2.48 1.16
C CYS A 27 8.90 2.18 2.61
N VAL A 28 9.22 3.22 3.37
CA VAL A 28 9.45 3.14 4.82
C VAL A 28 8.21 3.66 5.53
N PHE A 29 7.71 2.89 6.49
CA PHE A 29 6.47 3.14 7.19
C PHE A 29 6.57 2.69 8.66
N GLY A 30 5.43 2.73 9.35
CA GLY A 30 5.35 2.58 10.80
C GLY A 30 5.61 3.91 11.51
N SER A 31 5.02 4.09 12.69
CA SER A 31 5.11 5.34 13.47
C SER A 31 6.55 5.74 13.84
N ALA A 32 7.47 4.76 13.88
CA ALA A 32 8.89 4.98 14.14
C ALA A 32 9.78 4.85 12.88
N GLY A 33 9.20 4.71 11.68
CA GLY A 33 9.97 4.50 10.44
C GLY A 33 10.81 3.22 10.45
N ASN A 34 10.34 2.20 11.16
CA ASN A 34 11.05 0.96 11.46
C ASN A 34 10.53 -0.25 10.66
N GLU A 35 9.69 -0.01 9.67
CA GLU A 35 9.13 -1.01 8.76
C GLU A 35 9.40 -0.56 7.33
N ALA A 36 9.75 -1.49 6.44
CA ALA A 36 10.02 -1.17 5.06
C ALA A 36 9.60 -2.30 4.11
N VAL A 37 9.11 -1.90 2.95
CA VAL A 37 8.93 -2.76 1.77
C VAL A 37 9.74 -2.15 0.64
N VAL A 38 10.59 -2.96 0.03
CA VAL A 38 11.48 -2.56 -1.06
C VAL A 38 11.25 -3.43 -2.29
N VAL A 39 11.35 -2.82 -3.46
CA VAL A 39 11.27 -3.48 -4.76
C VAL A 39 12.62 -3.33 -5.44
N CYS A 40 13.21 -4.44 -5.83
CA CYS A 40 14.50 -4.48 -6.49
C CYS A 40 14.38 -4.28 -8.00
N VAL A 41 15.50 -3.97 -8.67
CA VAL A 41 15.58 -3.80 -10.13
C VAL A 41 15.17 -5.08 -10.87
N ASN A 42 15.47 -6.26 -10.30
CA ASN A 42 15.05 -7.57 -10.82
C ASN A 42 13.56 -7.91 -10.57
N SER A 43 12.77 -6.98 -10.04
CA SER A 43 11.37 -7.16 -9.66
C SER A 43 11.10 -8.10 -8.47
N ASP A 44 12.13 -8.50 -7.72
CA ASP A 44 11.93 -9.10 -6.41
C ASP A 44 11.45 -8.04 -5.41
N VAL A 45 10.67 -8.49 -4.42
CA VAL A 45 10.12 -7.65 -3.37
C VAL A 45 10.57 -8.21 -2.03
N TYR A 46 11.07 -7.34 -1.16
CA TYR A 46 11.50 -7.68 0.18
C TYR A 46 10.86 -6.77 1.21
N ALA A 47 10.70 -7.27 2.43
CA ALA A 47 10.24 -6.51 3.57
C ALA A 47 11.12 -6.77 4.79
N LEU A 48 11.25 -5.77 5.64
CA LEU A 48 12.01 -5.82 6.89
C LEU A 48 11.46 -4.82 7.90
N GLY A 49 11.78 -5.05 9.16
CA GLY A 49 11.37 -4.22 10.27
C GLY A 49 10.45 -4.94 11.26
N SER A 50 9.65 -4.14 11.95
CA SER A 50 8.56 -4.60 12.82
C SER A 50 7.46 -5.29 12.00
N ASN A 51 6.86 -6.36 12.53
CA ASN A 51 5.82 -7.12 11.83
C ASN A 51 4.65 -7.55 12.72
N THR A 52 4.42 -6.87 13.85
CA THR A 52 3.34 -7.23 14.79
C THR A 52 1.93 -7.08 14.19
N ASN A 53 1.81 -6.34 13.08
CA ASN A 53 0.56 -6.14 12.34
C ASN A 53 0.49 -6.89 11.00
N GLY A 54 1.49 -7.73 10.69
CA GLY A 54 1.54 -8.48 9.43
C GLY A 54 1.89 -7.63 8.20
N CYS A 55 2.30 -6.36 8.38
CA CYS A 55 2.57 -5.42 7.29
C CYS A 55 3.84 -5.71 6.50
N LEU A 56 4.68 -6.68 6.91
CA LEU A 56 5.75 -7.17 6.04
C LEU A 56 5.22 -8.06 4.91
N GLY A 57 4.03 -8.65 5.03
CA GLY A 57 3.43 -9.42 3.93
C GLY A 57 4.08 -10.78 3.65
N VAL A 58 4.85 -11.30 4.61
CA VAL A 58 5.70 -12.50 4.49
C VAL A 58 5.06 -13.78 5.06
N GLY A 59 3.75 -13.76 5.32
CA GLY A 59 2.99 -14.93 5.77
C GLY A 59 3.05 -15.22 7.27
N ASP A 60 3.71 -14.38 8.06
CA ASP A 60 3.74 -14.46 9.53
C ASP A 60 3.80 -13.08 10.18
N LEU A 61 3.92 -13.04 11.52
CA LEU A 61 4.02 -11.82 12.33
C LEU A 61 5.43 -11.58 12.90
N ARG A 62 6.45 -12.28 12.38
CA ARG A 62 7.81 -12.19 12.92
C ARG A 62 8.55 -11.00 12.35
N SER A 63 8.97 -10.09 13.23
CA SER A 63 9.85 -8.98 12.90
C SER A 63 11.22 -9.49 12.44
N SER A 64 11.87 -8.77 11.52
CA SER A 64 13.20 -9.11 11.02
C SER A 64 13.92 -7.88 10.52
N LEU A 65 15.13 -7.61 10.99
CA LEU A 65 15.99 -6.56 10.42
C LEU A 65 16.71 -7.02 9.14
N GLN A 66 16.64 -8.33 8.83
CA GLN A 66 17.11 -8.86 7.55
C GLN A 66 15.98 -8.86 6.51
N PRO A 67 16.26 -8.53 5.24
CA PRO A 67 15.27 -8.55 4.18
C PRO A 67 14.66 -9.94 4.02
N ARG A 68 13.33 -10.02 4.10
CA ARG A 68 12.55 -11.24 3.87
C ARG A 68 11.76 -11.09 2.58
N LYS A 69 11.79 -12.12 1.73
CA LYS A 69 11.13 -12.08 0.43
C LYS A 69 9.61 -12.07 0.59
N VAL A 70 8.95 -11.21 -0.17
CA VAL A 70 7.49 -11.13 -0.26
C VAL A 70 7.07 -11.78 -1.57
N ASP A 71 7.01 -13.12 -1.56
CA ASP A 71 6.84 -13.92 -2.78
C ASP A 71 5.59 -13.56 -3.57
N ALA A 72 4.49 -13.20 -2.87
CA ALA A 72 3.22 -12.81 -3.48
C ALA A 72 3.32 -11.60 -4.43
N LEU A 73 4.32 -10.73 -4.25
CA LEU A 73 4.51 -9.50 -5.04
C LEU A 73 5.67 -9.59 -6.05
N CYS A 74 6.51 -10.61 -5.96
CA CYS A 74 7.65 -10.77 -6.87
C CYS A 74 7.17 -10.92 -8.33
N GLY A 75 7.80 -10.17 -9.23
CA GLY A 75 7.44 -10.18 -10.66
C GLY A 75 6.08 -9.56 -11.00
N LYS A 76 5.36 -8.96 -10.04
CA LYS A 76 4.07 -8.29 -10.31
C LYS A 76 4.20 -6.88 -10.89
N GLY A 77 5.42 -6.37 -11.06
CA GLY A 77 5.67 -5.06 -11.64
C GLY A 77 5.17 -3.92 -10.74
N ILE A 78 5.52 -3.95 -9.44
CA ILE A 78 5.11 -2.92 -8.48
C ILE A 78 5.69 -1.55 -8.88
N VAL A 79 4.80 -0.56 -9.02
CA VAL A 79 5.14 0.83 -9.39
C VAL A 79 4.85 1.82 -8.28
N HIS A 80 3.97 1.49 -7.34
CA HIS A 80 3.65 2.37 -6.22
C HIS A 80 3.29 1.56 -4.96
N LEU A 81 3.61 2.12 -3.79
CA LEU A 81 3.31 1.59 -2.47
C LEU A 81 2.71 2.72 -1.62
N ALA A 82 1.63 2.42 -0.90
CA ALA A 82 1.01 3.31 0.07
C ALA A 82 0.82 2.56 1.40
N TYR A 83 0.76 3.30 2.50
CA TYR A 83 0.59 2.72 3.84
C TYR A 83 -0.30 3.61 4.71
N GLY A 84 -1.07 2.98 5.60
CA GLY A 84 -1.91 3.69 6.58
C GLY A 84 -1.43 3.54 8.01
N SER A 85 -1.79 4.49 8.88
CA SER A 85 -1.37 4.46 10.30
C SER A 85 -2.12 3.43 11.13
N GLY A 86 -3.33 3.06 10.72
CA GLY A 86 -4.00 1.83 11.08
C GLY A 86 -3.42 0.70 10.22
N PRO A 87 -2.39 0.02 10.71
CA PRO A 87 -1.26 -0.44 9.91
C PRO A 87 -1.69 -1.40 8.81
N HIS A 88 -1.69 -0.91 7.57
CA HIS A 88 -1.96 -1.67 6.35
C HIS A 88 -1.11 -1.10 5.22
N VAL A 89 -0.86 -1.94 4.21
CA VAL A 89 -0.05 -1.58 3.04
C VAL A 89 -0.83 -1.92 1.79
N VAL A 90 -0.68 -1.07 0.78
CA VAL A 90 -1.29 -1.21 -0.53
C VAL A 90 -0.21 -1.07 -1.59
N ALA A 91 -0.16 -2.02 -2.53
CA ALA A 91 0.74 -1.99 -3.68
C ALA A 91 -0.06 -1.87 -4.98
N LEU A 92 0.42 -1.03 -5.89
CA LEU A 92 -0.10 -0.85 -7.23
C LEU A 92 0.91 -1.41 -8.25
N THR A 93 0.43 -2.25 -9.16
CA THR A 93 1.21 -2.77 -10.28
C THR A 93 1.15 -1.86 -11.50
N SER A 94 2.09 -2.03 -12.44
CA SER A 94 2.07 -1.36 -13.75
C SER A 94 0.85 -1.74 -14.62
N SER A 95 0.26 -2.91 -14.38
CA SER A 95 -1.00 -3.34 -15.00
C SER A 95 -2.23 -2.62 -14.43
N GLY A 96 -2.08 -1.89 -13.32
CA GLY A 96 -3.19 -1.22 -12.62
C GLY A 96 -3.89 -2.11 -11.59
N ASP A 97 -3.29 -3.24 -11.21
CA ASP A 97 -3.82 -4.11 -10.16
C ASP A 97 -3.42 -3.60 -8.78
N ILE A 98 -4.32 -3.75 -7.80
CA ILE A 98 -4.08 -3.42 -6.40
C ILE A 98 -3.90 -4.71 -5.59
N TYR A 99 -2.87 -4.72 -4.75
CA TYR A 99 -2.66 -5.71 -3.69
C TYR A 99 -2.71 -5.04 -2.33
N SER A 100 -3.30 -5.68 -1.33
CA SER A 100 -3.36 -5.14 0.04
C SER A 100 -3.13 -6.21 1.11
N TRP A 101 -2.54 -5.80 2.24
CA TRP A 101 -2.31 -6.64 3.42
C TRP A 101 -2.11 -5.78 4.68
N GLY A 102 -2.00 -6.44 5.83
CA GLY A 102 -1.92 -5.82 7.16
C GLY A 102 -3.24 -5.88 7.93
N HIS A 103 -3.48 -4.90 8.79
CA HIS A 103 -4.69 -4.80 9.60
C HIS A 103 -5.95 -4.59 8.75
N ASN A 104 -7.03 -5.33 9.04
CA ASN A 104 -8.31 -5.25 8.29
C ASN A 104 -9.56 -5.10 9.20
N GLY A 105 -9.42 -4.59 10.42
CA GLY A 105 -10.54 -4.47 11.37
C GLY A 105 -11.73 -3.63 10.87
N TYR A 106 -11.51 -2.75 9.88
CA TYR A 106 -12.54 -1.90 9.28
C TYR A 106 -12.75 -2.17 7.78
N GLY A 107 -12.14 -3.23 7.24
CA GLY A 107 -12.23 -3.53 5.82
C GLY A 107 -11.27 -2.72 4.93
N GLN A 108 -10.26 -2.05 5.49
CA GLN A 108 -9.30 -1.22 4.73
C GLN A 108 -8.51 -1.97 3.65
N LEU A 109 -8.51 -3.30 3.66
CA LEU A 109 -7.90 -4.10 2.60
C LEU A 109 -8.79 -4.18 1.34
N GLY A 110 -10.09 -3.91 1.43
CA GLY A 110 -10.98 -3.86 0.28
C GLY A 110 -11.28 -5.22 -0.36
N LEU A 111 -11.09 -6.31 0.38
CA LEU A 111 -11.20 -7.68 -0.12
C LEU A 111 -12.64 -8.24 -0.06
N GLY A 112 -13.62 -7.42 0.34
CA GLY A 112 -15.03 -7.78 0.43
C GLY A 112 -15.41 -8.58 1.68
N ALA A 113 -16.72 -8.77 1.86
CA ALA A 113 -17.31 -9.36 3.07
C ALA A 113 -16.98 -10.84 3.30
N SER A 114 -16.57 -11.58 2.26
CA SER A 114 -16.19 -12.99 2.38
C SER A 114 -14.82 -13.20 3.06
N VAL A 115 -14.08 -12.12 3.31
CA VAL A 115 -12.78 -12.16 3.98
C VAL A 115 -12.96 -11.63 5.39
N THR A 116 -12.59 -12.45 6.38
CA THR A 116 -12.71 -12.12 7.80
C THR A 116 -12.04 -10.76 8.07
N THR A 117 -12.72 -9.91 8.85
CA THR A 117 -12.18 -8.65 9.38
C THR A 117 -11.09 -8.98 10.40
N GLY A 118 -9.87 -9.24 9.93
CA GLY A 118 -8.71 -9.62 10.71
C GLY A 118 -7.40 -9.32 9.97
N GLN A 119 -6.24 -9.52 10.58
CA GLN A 119 -4.97 -9.22 9.94
C GLN A 119 -4.70 -10.15 8.74
N GLY A 120 -4.34 -9.58 7.59
CA GLY A 120 -3.83 -10.30 6.43
C GLY A 120 -2.31 -10.24 6.40
N THR A 121 -1.63 -11.39 6.55
CA THR A 121 -0.16 -11.46 6.57
C THR A 121 0.46 -11.68 5.20
N ILE A 122 -0.35 -11.81 4.14
CA ILE A 122 0.09 -12.02 2.76
C ILE A 122 -0.64 -11.01 1.86
N PRO A 123 0.07 -10.32 0.94
CA PRO A 123 -0.54 -9.48 -0.09
C PRO A 123 -1.60 -10.22 -0.91
N ARG A 124 -2.82 -9.69 -0.94
CA ARG A 124 -3.92 -10.25 -1.73
C ARG A 124 -4.38 -9.25 -2.77
N LYS A 125 -4.57 -9.73 -4.00
CA LYS A 125 -5.12 -8.93 -5.11
C LYS A 125 -6.58 -8.59 -4.80
N LEU A 126 -6.97 -7.33 -4.98
CA LEU A 126 -8.37 -6.93 -4.97
C LEU A 126 -9.01 -7.39 -6.28
N SER A 127 -10.05 -8.21 -6.18
CA SER A 127 -10.80 -8.74 -7.32
C SER A 127 -12.24 -8.20 -7.34
N GLY A 128 -12.87 -8.18 -8.52
CA GLY A 128 -14.29 -7.85 -8.69
C GLY A 128 -14.60 -6.35 -8.82
N SER A 129 -14.21 -5.53 -7.83
CA SER A 129 -14.60 -4.09 -7.82
C SER A 129 -13.89 -3.23 -8.88
N PHE A 130 -12.78 -3.73 -9.43
CA PHE A 130 -11.97 -3.05 -10.44
C PHE A 130 -11.83 -3.85 -11.74
N SER A 131 -12.75 -4.80 -12.01
CA SER A 131 -12.69 -5.57 -13.25
C SER A 131 -12.78 -4.64 -14.47
N GLY A 132 -11.75 -4.63 -15.32
CA GLY A 132 -11.65 -3.73 -16.48
C GLY A 132 -11.30 -2.28 -16.16
N VAL A 133 -11.01 -1.95 -14.89
CA VAL A 133 -10.67 -0.59 -14.44
C VAL A 133 -9.18 -0.50 -14.16
N LYS A 134 -8.47 0.37 -14.89
CA LYS A 134 -7.05 0.62 -14.65
C LYS A 134 -6.87 1.64 -13.53
N ILE A 135 -6.15 1.26 -12.48
CA ILE A 135 -5.81 2.17 -11.37
C ILE A 135 -4.54 2.93 -11.71
N ALA A 136 -4.58 4.26 -11.49
CA ALA A 136 -3.48 5.18 -11.73
C ALA A 136 -2.72 5.53 -10.45
N SER A 137 -3.42 5.60 -9.31
CA SER A 137 -2.82 5.96 -8.03
C SER A 137 -3.59 5.35 -6.86
N VAL A 138 -2.89 5.13 -5.74
CA VAL A 138 -3.46 4.65 -4.48
C VAL A 138 -2.89 5.47 -3.32
N SER A 139 -3.68 5.64 -2.26
CA SER A 139 -3.27 6.30 -1.03
C SER A 139 -3.99 5.67 0.17
N CYS A 140 -3.38 5.76 1.34
CA CYS A 140 -3.93 5.24 2.58
C CYS A 140 -3.99 6.35 3.63
N GLY A 141 -5.08 6.37 4.39
CA GLY A 141 -5.23 7.20 5.59
C GLY A 141 -5.03 6.36 6.85
N GLY A 142 -5.73 6.71 7.94
CA GLY A 142 -5.66 5.93 9.18
C GLY A 142 -6.11 4.48 8.98
N HIS A 143 -7.42 4.27 8.79
CA HIS A 143 -7.98 2.94 8.56
C HIS A 143 -8.80 2.89 7.26
N HIS A 144 -8.42 3.67 6.25
CA HIS A 144 -9.10 3.72 4.97
C HIS A 144 -8.10 3.80 3.81
N THR A 145 -8.54 3.39 2.64
CA THR A 145 -7.78 3.40 1.39
C THR A 145 -8.56 4.15 0.33
N VAL A 146 -7.85 4.86 -0.54
CA VAL A 146 -8.38 5.57 -1.71
C VAL A 146 -7.62 5.10 -2.95
N ALA A 147 -8.33 4.90 -4.04
CA ALA A 147 -7.76 4.62 -5.36
C ALA A 147 -8.37 5.57 -6.39
N VAL A 148 -7.53 6.01 -7.33
CA VAL A 148 -7.94 6.82 -8.47
C VAL A 148 -7.70 6.04 -9.75
N THR A 149 -8.72 5.92 -10.59
CA THR A 149 -8.63 5.26 -11.88
C THR A 149 -7.93 6.13 -12.92
N ALA A 150 -7.48 5.54 -14.01
CA ALA A 150 -6.95 6.28 -15.17
C ALA A 150 -8.02 7.17 -15.84
N SER A 151 -9.31 6.89 -15.64
CA SER A 151 -10.44 7.73 -16.08
C SER A 151 -10.74 8.89 -15.11
N GLY A 152 -10.04 9.00 -13.98
CA GLY A 152 -10.24 10.05 -12.98
C GLY A 152 -11.36 9.75 -11.97
N GLU A 153 -11.87 8.52 -11.94
CA GLU A 153 -12.86 8.09 -10.95
C GLU A 153 -12.18 7.75 -9.62
N VAL A 154 -12.84 8.08 -8.52
CA VAL A 154 -12.32 7.88 -7.16
C VAL A 154 -13.11 6.78 -6.47
N TYR A 155 -12.37 5.85 -5.86
CA TYR A 155 -12.90 4.78 -5.04
C TYR A 155 -12.28 4.85 -3.66
N SER A 156 -13.08 4.58 -2.63
CA SER A 156 -12.65 4.61 -1.24
C SER A 156 -13.29 3.48 -0.43
N TRP A 157 -12.57 2.94 0.54
CA TRP A 157 -13.07 1.88 1.43
C TRP A 157 -12.32 1.87 2.76
N GLY A 158 -12.84 1.14 3.74
CA GLY A 158 -12.36 1.07 5.11
C GLY A 158 -13.24 1.85 6.08
N TYR A 159 -12.60 2.44 7.09
CA TYR A 159 -13.24 3.20 8.17
C TYR A 159 -13.84 4.53 7.67
N ASN A 160 -15.06 4.81 8.10
CA ASN A 160 -15.87 5.94 7.65
C ASN A 160 -16.71 6.62 8.75
N ASN A 161 -16.50 6.33 10.04
CA ASN A 161 -17.39 6.85 11.09
C ASN A 161 -17.45 8.39 11.18
N CYS A 162 -16.51 9.12 10.55
CA CYS A 162 -16.59 10.58 10.43
C CYS A 162 -16.58 11.06 8.96
N GLY A 163 -17.01 10.22 8.01
CA GLY A 163 -17.13 10.59 6.60
C GLY A 163 -15.80 10.60 5.83
N GLN A 164 -14.79 9.84 6.28
CA GLN A 164 -13.46 9.77 5.65
C GLN A 164 -13.52 9.37 4.17
N LEU A 165 -14.52 8.56 3.80
CA LEU A 165 -14.67 8.01 2.45
C LEU A 165 -15.35 8.99 1.49
N GLY A 166 -16.01 10.04 2.01
CA GLY A 166 -16.71 11.00 1.16
C GLY A 166 -17.89 10.43 0.37
N THR A 167 -18.43 9.28 0.78
CA THR A 167 -19.54 8.58 0.10
C THR A 167 -20.92 9.18 0.37
N GLY A 168 -21.00 10.27 1.15
CA GLY A 168 -22.27 10.88 1.57
C GLY A 168 -22.91 10.22 2.80
N ASP A 169 -22.23 9.24 3.40
CA ASP A 169 -22.64 8.52 4.60
C ASP A 169 -21.44 8.29 5.54
N THR A 170 -21.70 7.64 6.67
CA THR A 170 -20.67 7.24 7.66
C THR A 170 -20.54 5.71 7.79
N VAL A 171 -20.86 4.96 6.73
CA VAL A 171 -20.83 3.49 6.71
C VAL A 171 -19.43 3.01 6.34
N ASN A 172 -18.89 2.06 7.11
CA ASN A 172 -17.63 1.40 6.78
C ASN A 172 -17.85 0.46 5.58
N TYR A 173 -16.98 0.56 4.57
CA TYR A 173 -17.04 -0.29 3.38
C TYR A 173 -15.88 -1.28 3.35
N THR A 174 -16.18 -2.58 3.27
CA THR A 174 -15.16 -3.65 3.18
C THR A 174 -14.72 -3.95 1.75
N ALA A 175 -15.33 -3.28 0.77
CA ALA A 175 -14.99 -3.33 -0.64
C ALA A 175 -14.92 -1.90 -1.20
N PRO A 176 -14.14 -1.64 -2.26
CA PRO A 176 -14.09 -0.34 -2.92
C PRO A 176 -15.48 0.20 -3.28
N LYS A 177 -15.82 1.37 -2.74
CA LYS A 177 -17.04 2.11 -3.08
C LYS A 177 -16.66 3.32 -3.91
N ARG A 178 -17.32 3.50 -5.06
CA ARG A 178 -17.17 4.69 -5.90
C ARG A 178 -17.71 5.91 -5.16
N VAL A 179 -16.95 7.00 -5.16
CA VAL A 179 -17.35 8.29 -4.61
C VAL A 179 -18.16 9.04 -5.68
N GLU A 180 -19.45 9.25 -5.43
CA GLU A 180 -20.35 9.93 -6.37
C GLU A 180 -20.46 11.42 -6.04
N GLY A 181 -20.24 12.30 -7.04
CA GLY A 181 -20.68 13.70 -7.04
C GLY A 181 -20.11 14.65 -5.96
N GLY A 182 -19.19 15.54 -6.36
CA GLY A 182 -18.91 16.81 -5.65
C GLY A 182 -17.41 17.11 -5.47
N ALA A 183 -16.88 18.05 -6.26
CA ALA A 183 -15.57 18.72 -6.19
C ALA A 183 -14.26 17.88 -6.11
N LEU A 184 -14.26 16.69 -5.51
CA LEU A 184 -13.07 15.85 -5.28
C LEU A 184 -12.56 15.18 -6.55
N GLY A 185 -13.45 14.86 -7.50
CA GLY A 185 -13.06 14.36 -8.83
C GLY A 185 -12.22 15.36 -9.65
N ARG A 186 -12.25 16.65 -9.31
CA ARG A 186 -11.40 17.69 -9.93
C ARG A 186 -10.17 18.04 -9.08
N LEU A 187 -10.25 17.90 -7.76
CA LEU A 187 -9.15 18.26 -6.84
C LEU A 187 -8.04 17.21 -6.77
N CYS A 188 -8.33 15.93 -7.02
CA CYS A 188 -7.28 14.90 -7.07
C CYS A 188 -6.26 15.15 -8.20
N ASN A 189 -6.66 15.77 -9.31
CA ASN A 189 -5.73 16.14 -10.38
C ASN A 189 -4.67 17.17 -9.94
N TYR A 190 -4.96 17.98 -8.91
CA TYR A 190 -4.03 19.03 -8.44
C TYR A 190 -2.91 18.50 -7.52
N TYR A 191 -3.17 17.46 -6.73
CA TYR A 191 -2.15 16.92 -5.82
C TYR A 191 -1.19 15.94 -6.49
N PHE A 192 -1.60 15.27 -7.57
CA PHE A 192 -0.74 14.32 -8.29
C PHE A 192 0.11 14.97 -9.41
N SER A 193 -0.18 16.19 -9.85
CA SER A 193 0.59 16.86 -10.93
C SER A 193 1.86 17.59 -10.47
N ASN A 194 2.11 17.72 -9.17
CA ASN A 194 3.22 18.54 -8.64
C ASN A 194 4.46 17.75 -8.19
N ARG A 195 4.72 16.56 -8.75
CA ARG A 195 5.97 15.80 -8.49
C ARG A 195 7.06 15.95 -9.56
N GLU A 196 6.99 16.98 -10.40
CA GLU A 196 8.12 17.36 -11.26
C GLU A 196 8.44 18.84 -11.11
N ARG A 197 9.33 19.17 -10.17
CA ARG A 197 10.38 20.21 -10.27
C ARG A 197 11.55 19.85 -9.37
#